data_AF-A0A5E4K1X2-F1
#
_entry.id   AF-A0A5E4K1X2-F1
#
_cell.length_a   1.000
_cell.length_b   1.000
_cell.length_c   1.000
_cell.angle_alpha   90.00
_cell.angle_beta   90.00
_cell.angle_gamma   90.00
#
_symmetry.space_group_name_H-M   'P 1'
#
loop_
_entity.id
_entity.type
_entity.pdbx_description
1 polymer ?
#
loop_
_entity_poly.entity_id
_entity_poly.type
_entity_poly.pdbx_seq_one_letter_code
_entity_poly.pdbx_strand_id
1 'polypeptide(L)'
;MTFDFTPYLTAAIMLLGILVGTLISPRINHQINTQHSRKDLIFKKRLEYFEKIAETIEQNKRLYHHAIGKINSSKNNKEVMKVIDELKTNRKNFLIKSSPLYFEEKVLGNFSIKIKHFVMIEKQIFHEVSKINEKDKEEREALIESLEEGMKRLNKKGDEIILDMRKELSR
;
A
#
# COMPACT_ATOMS: atom_id res chain seq x y z
N MET A 1 -5.14 -64.27 -46.78
CA MET A 1 -4.16 -63.84 -45.76
C MET A 1 -4.68 -62.52 -45.20
N THR A 2 -5.28 -62.54 -44.02
CA THR A 2 -5.75 -61.31 -43.34
C THR A 2 -4.58 -60.72 -42.58
N PHE A 3 -4.10 -59.55 -43.02
CA PHE A 3 -3.08 -58.81 -42.28
C PHE A 3 -3.73 -58.22 -41.01
N ASP A 4 -3.24 -58.66 -39.86
CA ASP A 4 -3.64 -58.10 -38.57
C ASP A 4 -2.85 -56.80 -38.36
N PHE A 5 -3.49 -55.66 -38.64
CA PHE A 5 -2.91 -54.31 -38.54
C PHE A 5 -2.89 -53.77 -37.11
N THR A 6 -3.55 -54.45 -36.18
CA THR A 6 -3.68 -54.06 -34.77
C THR A 6 -2.34 -53.80 -34.08
N PRO A 7 -1.31 -54.67 -34.18
CA PRO A 7 -0.02 -54.42 -33.51
C PRO A 7 0.73 -53.19 -34.03
N TYR A 8 0.62 -52.88 -35.32
CA TYR A 8 1.27 -51.71 -35.92
C TYR A 8 0.59 -50.40 -35.50
N LEU A 9 -0.75 -50.41 -35.44
CA LEU A 9 -1.52 -49.27 -34.95
C LEU A 9 -1.24 -49.01 -33.46
N THR A 10 -1.19 -50.06 -32.64
CA THR A 10 -0.84 -49.95 -31.22
C THR A 10 0.58 -49.39 -31.03
N ALA A 11 1.56 -49.86 -31.80
CA ALA A 11 2.93 -49.34 -31.75
C ALA A 11 3.03 -47.86 -32.16
N ALA A 12 2.28 -47.45 -33.20
CA ALA A 12 2.24 -46.05 -33.64
C ALA A 12 1.60 -45.13 -32.57
N ILE A 13 0.52 -45.57 -31.91
CA ILE A 13 -0.13 -44.82 -30.83
C ILE A 13 0.78 -44.71 -29.61
N MET A 14 1.49 -45.80 -29.24
CA MET A 14 2.46 -45.77 -28.14
C MET A 14 3.62 -44.81 -28.43
N LEU A 15 4.17 -44.82 -29.64
CA LEU A 15 5.23 -43.90 -30.06
C LEU A 15 4.76 -42.43 -30.04
N LEU A 16 3.54 -42.16 -30.50
CA LEU A 16 2.94 -40.81 -30.41
C LEU A 16 2.74 -40.38 -28.95
N GLY A 17 2.29 -41.30 -28.07
CA GLY A 17 2.17 -41.04 -26.64
C GLY A 17 3.51 -40.72 -25.97
N ILE A 18 4.57 -41.45 -26.34
CA ILE A 18 5.94 -41.19 -25.85
C ILE A 18 6.45 -39.84 -26.36
N LEU A 19 6.24 -39.50 -27.63
CA LEU A 19 6.67 -38.22 -28.21
C LEU A 19 5.96 -37.03 -27.55
N VAL A 20 4.65 -37.13 -27.31
CA VAL A 20 3.88 -36.10 -26.59
C VAL A 20 4.34 -36.00 -25.13
N GLY A 21 4.52 -37.14 -24.45
CA GLY A 21 4.97 -37.19 -23.05
C GLY A 21 6.39 -36.65 -22.83
N THR A 22 7.30 -36.86 -23.79
CA THR A 22 8.73 -36.49 -23.66
C THR A 22 9.07 -35.10 -24.21
N LEU A 23 8.39 -34.61 -25.25
CA LEU A 23 8.72 -33.31 -25.87
C LEU A 23 7.78 -32.18 -25.46
N ILE A 24 6.49 -32.48 -25.32
CA ILE A 24 5.46 -31.45 -25.06
C ILE A 24 5.32 -31.23 -23.55
N SER A 25 5.27 -32.32 -22.77
CA SER A 25 5.06 -32.27 -21.32
C SER A 25 6.13 -31.45 -20.57
N PRO A 26 7.44 -31.58 -20.84
CA PRO A 26 8.46 -30.74 -20.19
C PRO A 26 8.38 -29.27 -20.60
N ARG A 27 7.99 -28.99 -21.85
CA ARG A 27 7.85 -27.61 -22.36
C ARG A 27 6.66 -26.89 -21.73
N ILE A 28 5.54 -27.61 -21.59
CA ILE A 28 4.35 -27.13 -20.88
C ILE A 28 4.66 -26.95 -19.39
N ASN A 29 5.27 -27.94 -18.73
CA ASN A 29 5.66 -27.80 -17.32
C ASN A 29 6.65 -26.65 -17.10
N HIS A 30 7.58 -26.42 -18.03
CA HIS A 30 8.52 -25.30 -17.91
C HIS A 30 7.82 -23.94 -18.10
N GLN A 31 6.88 -23.83 -19.05
CA GLN A 31 6.06 -22.62 -19.22
C GLN A 31 5.13 -22.38 -18.02
N ILE A 32 4.52 -23.43 -17.48
CA ILE A 32 3.68 -23.37 -16.28
C ILE A 32 4.51 -22.99 -15.06
N ASN A 33 5.67 -23.62 -14.82
CA ASN A 33 6.56 -23.27 -13.70
C ASN A 33 7.14 -21.86 -13.81
N THR A 34 7.50 -21.40 -15.02
CA THR A 34 8.00 -20.02 -15.21
C THR A 34 6.88 -18.99 -15.08
N GLN A 35 5.64 -19.31 -15.50
CA GLN A 35 4.47 -18.47 -15.22
C GLN A 35 4.14 -18.42 -13.73
N HIS A 36 4.16 -19.56 -13.02
CA HIS A 36 3.94 -19.59 -11.57
C HIS A 36 5.03 -18.82 -10.81
N SER A 37 6.31 -19.05 -11.13
CA SER A 37 7.42 -18.31 -10.53
C SER A 37 7.35 -16.79 -10.75
N ARG A 38 6.93 -16.34 -11.94
CA ARG A 38 6.69 -14.91 -12.21
C ARG A 38 5.49 -14.35 -11.46
N LYS A 39 4.39 -15.12 -11.37
CA LYS A 39 3.20 -14.72 -10.58
C LYS A 39 3.54 -14.60 -9.09
N ASP A 40 4.31 -15.54 -8.54
CA ASP A 40 4.75 -15.52 -7.14
C ASP A 40 5.66 -14.32 -6.85
N LEU A 41 6.56 -13.98 -7.79
CA LEU A 41 7.42 -12.80 -7.66
C LEU A 41 6.63 -11.49 -7.70
N ILE A 42 5.62 -11.39 -8.58
CA ILE A 42 4.73 -10.22 -8.67
C ILE A 42 3.90 -10.09 -7.40
N PHE A 43 3.35 -11.20 -6.89
CA PHE A 43 2.58 -11.23 -5.65
C PHE A 43 3.42 -10.81 -4.45
N LYS A 44 4.64 -11.35 -4.31
CA LYS A 44 5.58 -10.98 -3.25
C LYS A 44 5.92 -9.49 -3.26
N LYS A 45 6.22 -8.93 -4.44
CA LYS A 45 6.48 -7.48 -4.59
C LYS A 45 5.26 -6.62 -4.22
N ARG A 46 4.04 -7.07 -4.57
CA ARG A 46 2.79 -6.38 -4.21
C ARG A 46 2.56 -6.40 -2.70
N LEU A 47 2.84 -7.53 -2.04
CA LEU A 47 2.75 -7.70 -0.59
C LEU A 47 3.72 -6.77 0.15
N GLU A 48 5.02 -6.84 -0.17
CA GLU A 48 6.06 -5.99 0.44
C GLU A 48 5.69 -4.50 0.30
N TYR A 49 5.09 -4.15 -0.84
CA TYR A 49 4.66 -2.81 -1.10
C TYR A 49 3.44 -2.37 -0.27
N PHE A 50 2.42 -3.23 -0.12
CA PHE A 50 1.26 -2.95 0.73
C PHE A 50 1.64 -2.83 2.20
N GLU A 51 2.52 -3.70 2.69
CA GLU A 51 3.06 -3.63 4.05
C GLU A 51 3.76 -2.29 4.29
N LYS A 52 4.63 -1.87 3.36
CA LYS A 52 5.34 -0.60 3.47
C LYS A 52 4.40 0.61 3.48
N ILE A 53 3.34 0.61 2.68
CA ILE A 53 2.33 1.68 2.72
C ILE A 53 1.59 1.68 4.04
N ALA A 54 1.11 0.51 4.49
CA ALA A 54 0.38 0.39 5.74
C ALA A 54 1.21 0.91 6.91
N GLU A 55 2.49 0.51 6.99
CA GLU A 55 3.44 0.99 7.97
C GLU A 55 3.62 2.52 7.88
N THR A 56 3.78 3.04 6.66
CA THR A 56 3.95 4.49 6.42
C THR A 56 2.72 5.29 6.86
N ILE A 57 1.50 4.78 6.61
CA ILE A 57 0.24 5.38 7.07
C ILE A 57 0.15 5.35 8.60
N GLU A 58 0.47 4.21 9.23
CA GLU A 58 0.46 4.10 10.70
C GLU A 58 1.46 5.04 11.36
N GLN A 59 2.69 5.08 10.85
CA GLN A 59 3.73 6.01 11.33
C GLN A 59 3.24 7.45 11.24
N ASN A 60 2.63 7.83 10.10
CA ASN A 60 2.12 9.18 9.91
C ASN A 60 1.00 9.54 10.90
N LYS A 61 0.02 8.64 11.11
CA LYS A 61 -1.04 8.84 12.12
C LYS A 61 -0.47 9.09 13.52
N ARG A 62 0.52 8.28 13.93
CA ARG A 62 1.17 8.42 15.24
C ARG A 62 1.92 9.74 15.38
N LEU A 63 2.64 10.14 14.33
CA LEU A 63 3.39 11.41 14.31
C LEU A 63 2.47 12.61 14.51
N TYR A 64 1.33 12.64 13.82
CA TYR A 64 0.36 13.73 13.96
C TYR A 64 -0.29 13.76 15.34
N HIS A 65 -0.69 12.60 15.88
CA HIS A 65 -1.23 12.50 17.25
C HIS A 65 -0.25 13.05 18.28
N HIS A 66 1.01 12.64 18.19
CA HIS A 66 2.07 13.11 19.07
C HIS A 66 2.36 14.60 18.90
N ALA A 67 2.37 15.11 17.67
CA ALA A 67 2.60 16.53 17.40
C ALA A 67 1.48 17.40 18.00
N ILE A 68 0.21 17.03 17.81
CA ILE A 68 -0.93 17.77 18.38
C ILE A 68 -0.90 17.72 19.91
N GLY A 69 -0.63 16.56 20.51
CA GLY A 69 -0.47 16.44 21.96
C GLY A 69 0.64 17.34 22.52
N LYS A 70 1.81 17.38 21.84
CA LYS A 70 2.90 18.29 22.19
C LYS A 70 2.46 19.75 22.09
N ILE A 71 1.81 20.15 20.99
CA ILE A 71 1.34 21.52 20.81
C ILE A 71 0.35 21.92 21.90
N ASN A 72 -0.58 21.04 22.28
CA ASN A 72 -1.54 21.31 23.34
C ASN A 72 -0.85 21.49 24.71
N SER A 73 0.14 20.66 25.02
CA SER A 73 0.91 20.77 26.27
C SER A 73 1.95 21.90 26.31
N SER A 74 2.31 22.47 25.15
CA SER A 74 3.39 23.47 25.03
C SER A 74 2.91 24.85 25.44
N LYS A 75 3.57 25.40 26.47
CA LYS A 75 3.30 26.77 26.98
C LYS A 75 4.06 27.86 26.20
N ASN A 76 5.02 27.47 25.37
CA ASN A 76 5.92 28.38 24.67
C ASN A 76 5.78 28.26 23.14
N ASN A 77 5.59 29.39 22.45
CA ASN A 77 5.51 29.43 20.99
C ASN A 77 6.79 28.92 20.30
N LYS A 78 7.97 29.05 20.91
CA LYS A 78 9.21 28.47 20.36
C LYS A 78 9.17 26.95 20.30
N GLU A 79 8.55 26.30 21.29
CA GLU A 79 8.40 24.83 21.31
C GLU A 79 7.38 24.39 20.25
N VAL A 80 6.28 25.12 20.12
CA VAL A 80 5.27 24.88 19.09
C VAL A 80 5.88 24.98 17.69
N MET A 81 6.65 26.03 17.41
CA MET A 81 7.36 26.19 16.14
C MET A 81 8.29 25.01 15.84
N LYS A 82 9.05 24.54 16.84
CA LYS A 82 9.93 23.37 16.67
C LYS A 82 9.13 22.11 16.31
N VAL A 83 7.98 21.89 16.94
CA VAL A 83 7.10 20.77 16.61
C VAL A 83 6.55 20.87 15.18
N ILE A 84 6.19 22.07 14.73
CA ILE A 84 5.71 22.31 13.36
C ILE A 84 6.83 22.04 12.33
N ASP A 85 8.05 22.45 12.61
CA ASP A 85 9.20 22.20 11.72
C ASP A 85 9.57 20.71 11.65
N GLU A 86 9.52 20.00 12.78
CA GLU A 86 9.64 18.53 12.83
C GLU A 86 8.53 17.88 11.98
N LEU A 87 7.29 18.33 12.13
CA LEU A 87 6.15 17.82 11.37
C LEU A 87 6.29 18.09 9.87
N LYS A 88 6.77 19.27 9.47
CA LYS A 88 7.04 19.64 8.07
C LYS A 88 8.06 18.70 7.43
N THR A 89 9.12 18.37 8.16
CA THR A 89 10.16 17.43 7.72
C THR A 89 9.59 16.02 7.55
N ASN A 90 8.84 15.56 8.55
CA ASN A 90 8.19 14.25 8.53
C ASN A 90 7.18 14.12 7.39
N ARG A 91 6.41 15.17 7.13
CA ARG A 91 5.48 15.25 6.00
C ARG A 91 6.19 15.11 4.66
N LYS A 92 7.33 15.80 4.46
CA LYS A 92 8.14 15.64 3.25
C LYS A 92 8.59 14.19 3.08
N ASN A 93 9.03 13.54 4.15
CA ASN A 93 9.44 12.14 4.13
C ASN A 93 8.26 11.20 3.83
N PHE A 94 7.10 11.45 4.42
CA PHE A 94 5.86 10.72 4.14
C PHE A 94 5.50 10.80 2.66
N LEU A 95 5.45 12.01 2.08
CA LEU A 95 5.12 12.21 0.66
C LEU A 95 6.11 11.52 -0.30
N ILE A 96 7.39 11.44 0.06
CA ILE A 96 8.40 10.68 -0.71
C ILE A 96 8.10 9.18 -0.63
N LYS A 97 7.87 8.65 0.57
CA LYS A 97 7.58 7.23 0.79
C LYS A 97 6.23 6.80 0.23
N SER A 98 5.27 7.72 0.19
CA SER A 98 3.92 7.56 -0.35
C SER A 98 3.78 8.14 -1.76
N SER A 99 4.89 8.38 -2.47
CA SER A 99 4.88 9.05 -3.78
C SER A 99 4.17 8.21 -4.84
N PRO A 100 3.28 8.81 -5.67
CA PRO A 100 2.59 8.18 -6.79
C PRO A 100 3.47 7.41 -7.80
N LEU A 101 4.77 7.67 -7.84
CA LEU A 101 5.72 6.89 -8.65
C LEU A 101 5.80 5.42 -8.22
N TYR A 102 5.37 5.10 -7.00
CA TYR A 102 5.15 3.74 -6.53
C TYR A 102 3.71 3.23 -6.75
N PHE A 103 2.79 4.13 -7.13
CA PHE A 103 1.37 3.89 -7.30
C PHE A 103 1.01 3.83 -8.79
N GLU A 104 1.48 2.79 -9.48
CA GLU A 104 0.83 2.41 -10.72
C GLU A 104 -0.66 2.14 -10.40
N GLU A 105 -1.56 2.93 -10.99
CA GLU A 105 -3.02 2.70 -10.89
C GLU A 105 -3.38 1.27 -11.33
N LYS A 106 -2.57 0.67 -12.21
CA LYS A 106 -2.67 -0.72 -12.63
C LYS A 106 -2.37 -1.74 -11.52
N VAL A 107 -1.57 -1.39 -10.52
CA VAL A 107 -1.12 -2.28 -9.42
C VAL A 107 -1.95 -2.08 -8.15
N LEU A 108 -2.36 -0.83 -7.88
CA LEU A 108 -3.12 -0.46 -6.68
C LEU A 108 -4.62 -0.25 -6.91
N GLY A 109 -5.08 -0.13 -8.15
CA GLY A 109 -6.49 0.14 -8.46
C GLY A 109 -7.07 1.25 -7.57
N ASN A 110 -8.17 0.92 -6.87
CA ASN A 110 -8.90 1.83 -5.99
C ASN A 110 -8.11 2.30 -4.74
N PHE A 111 -7.01 1.63 -4.35
CA PHE A 111 -6.19 2.04 -3.21
C PHE A 111 -5.47 3.37 -3.47
N SER A 112 -5.09 3.63 -4.72
CA SER A 112 -4.45 4.89 -5.11
C SER A 112 -5.33 6.11 -4.77
N ILE A 113 -6.63 6.02 -5.07
CA ILE A 113 -7.63 7.06 -4.77
C ILE A 113 -7.78 7.24 -3.27
N LYS A 114 -7.89 6.13 -2.51
CA LYS A 114 -8.02 6.20 -1.05
C LYS A 114 -6.80 6.86 -0.39
N ILE A 115 -5.61 6.60 -0.90
CA ILE A 115 -4.36 7.17 -0.38
C ILE A 115 -4.24 8.64 -0.77
N LYS A 116 -4.62 9.03 -1.99
CA LYS A 116 -4.75 10.45 -2.38
C LYS A 116 -5.69 11.19 -1.41
N HIS A 117 -6.83 10.60 -1.04
CA HIS A 117 -7.73 11.18 -0.04
C HIS A 117 -7.11 11.26 1.37
N PHE A 118 -6.38 10.24 1.81
CA PHE A 118 -5.64 10.29 3.07
C PHE A 118 -4.64 11.45 3.10
N VAL A 119 -3.85 11.62 2.03
CA VAL A 119 -2.90 12.72 1.87
C VAL A 119 -3.60 14.08 1.86
N MET A 120 -4.80 14.17 1.27
CA MET A 120 -5.58 15.40 1.27
C MET A 120 -6.03 15.80 2.68
N ILE A 121 -6.52 14.85 3.48
CA ILE A 121 -6.89 15.07 4.89
C ILE A 121 -5.66 15.49 5.69
N GLU A 122 -4.54 14.78 5.53
CA GLU A 122 -3.26 15.10 6.16
C GLU A 122 -2.82 16.54 5.87
N LYS A 123 -2.93 16.96 4.61
CA LYS A 123 -2.55 18.31 4.18
C LYS A 123 -3.42 19.38 4.83
N GLN A 124 -4.71 19.12 5.00
CA GLN A 124 -5.63 20.03 5.70
C GLN A 124 -5.23 20.17 7.17
N ILE A 125 -4.98 19.06 7.86
CA ILE A 125 -4.54 19.07 9.27
C ILE A 125 -3.22 19.83 9.39
N PHE A 126 -2.25 19.58 8.50
CA PHE A 126 -0.98 20.29 8.50
C PHE A 126 -1.15 21.80 8.34
N HIS A 127 -2.04 22.21 7.44
CA HIS A 127 -2.31 23.63 7.18
C HIS A 127 -2.87 24.32 8.43
N GLU A 128 -3.80 23.68 9.11
CA GLU A 128 -4.36 24.22 10.36
C GLU A 128 -3.32 24.24 11.48
N VAL A 129 -2.54 23.15 11.66
CA VAL A 129 -1.41 23.13 12.60
C VAL A 129 -0.42 24.27 12.35
N SER A 130 -0.13 24.58 11.09
CA SER A 130 0.84 25.63 10.74
C SER A 130 0.40 27.05 11.11
N LYS A 131 -0.91 27.28 11.27
CA LYS A 131 -1.47 28.59 11.64
C LYS A 131 -1.58 28.79 13.15
N ILE A 132 -1.32 27.77 13.96
CA ILE A 132 -1.60 27.81 15.41
C ILE A 132 -0.85 28.92 16.16
N ASN A 133 0.27 29.41 15.61
CA ASN A 133 1.05 30.49 16.20
C ASN A 133 0.54 31.91 15.85
N GLU A 134 -0.39 32.00 14.90
CA GLU A 134 -1.04 33.25 14.48
C GLU A 134 -2.32 33.53 15.27
N LYS A 135 -2.66 32.63 16.21
CA LYS A 135 -3.94 32.58 16.92
C LYS A 135 -3.79 32.99 18.37
N ASP A 136 -4.81 33.67 18.89
CA ASP A 136 -4.90 33.95 20.32
C ASP A 136 -5.23 32.67 21.11
N LYS A 137 -5.38 32.79 22.43
CA LYS A 137 -5.58 31.63 23.30
C LYS A 137 -6.92 30.92 23.05
N GLU A 138 -8.01 31.67 22.89
CA GLU A 138 -9.35 31.09 22.66
C GLU A 138 -9.42 30.48 21.26
N GLU A 139 -8.89 31.16 20.25
CA GLU A 139 -8.79 30.64 18.89
C GLU A 139 -7.92 29.37 18.81
N ARG A 140 -6.86 29.28 19.62
CA ARG A 140 -5.99 28.10 19.68
C ARG A 140 -6.70 26.89 20.28
N GLU A 141 -7.52 27.07 21.31
CA GLU A 141 -8.31 25.99 21.90
C GLU A 141 -9.34 25.45 20.88
N ALA A 142 -10.08 26.34 20.20
CA ALA A 142 -11.01 25.96 19.13
C ALA A 142 -10.29 25.27 17.95
N LEU A 143 -9.09 25.73 17.59
CA LEU A 143 -8.28 25.11 16.55
C LEU A 143 -7.82 23.71 16.95
N ILE A 144 -7.45 23.48 18.22
CA ILE A 144 -7.07 22.16 18.73
C ILE A 144 -8.26 21.19 18.65
N GLU A 145 -9.47 21.61 19.01
CA GLU A 145 -10.67 20.77 18.84
C GLU A 145 -10.91 20.39 17.37
N SER A 146 -10.79 21.35 16.45
CA SER A 146 -10.89 21.10 15.01
C SER A 146 -9.82 20.13 14.50
N LEU A 147 -8.59 20.22 15.04
CA LEU A 147 -7.49 19.32 14.73
C LEU A 147 -7.78 17.89 15.23
N GLU A 148 -8.38 17.73 16.40
CA GLU A 148 -8.79 16.41 16.91
C GLU A 148 -9.85 15.75 16.02
N GLU A 149 -10.82 16.52 15.51
CA GLU A 149 -11.77 16.02 14.51
C GLU A 149 -11.08 15.62 13.20
N GLY A 150 -10.14 16.46 12.73
CA GLY A 150 -9.27 16.14 11.60
C GLY A 150 -8.55 14.81 11.81
N MET A 151 -8.00 14.59 13.00
CA MET A 151 -7.32 13.35 13.37
C MET A 151 -8.25 12.14 13.40
N LYS A 152 -9.49 12.28 13.88
CA LYS A 152 -10.50 11.20 13.80
C LYS A 152 -10.74 10.80 12.34
N ARG A 153 -10.87 11.78 11.42
CA ARG A 153 -11.01 11.52 9.98
C ARG A 153 -9.78 10.84 9.39
N LEU A 154 -8.59 11.33 9.73
CA LEU A 154 -7.31 10.76 9.28
C LEU A 154 -7.16 9.30 9.73
N ASN A 155 -7.44 9.02 11.01
CA ASN A 155 -7.39 7.67 11.58
C ASN A 155 -8.36 6.74 10.89
N LYS A 156 -9.64 7.13 10.80
CA LYS A 156 -10.68 6.34 10.11
C LYS A 156 -10.27 6.00 8.68
N LYS A 157 -9.72 6.98 7.94
CA LYS A 157 -9.32 6.74 6.55
C LYS A 157 -8.08 5.85 6.44
N GLY A 158 -7.10 6.03 7.33
CA GLY A 158 -5.93 5.17 7.40
C GLY A 158 -6.29 3.73 7.71
N ASP A 159 -7.19 3.51 8.69
CA ASP A 159 -7.64 2.18 9.09
C ASP A 159 -8.44 1.48 7.97
N GLU A 160 -9.30 2.21 7.26
CA GLU A 160 -10.00 1.72 6.07
C GLU A 160 -9.02 1.21 5.01
N ILE A 161 -7.97 2.00 4.69
CA ILE A 161 -6.96 1.61 3.70
C ILE A 161 -6.23 0.35 4.15
N ILE A 162 -5.77 0.30 5.40
CA ILE A 162 -5.03 -0.84 5.95
C ILE A 162 -5.88 -2.10 5.95
N LEU A 163 -7.14 -2.01 6.40
CA LEU A 163 -8.07 -3.14 6.43
C LEU A 163 -8.34 -3.68 5.02
N ASP A 164 -8.58 -2.80 4.05
CA ASP A 164 -8.85 -3.23 2.68
C ASP A 164 -7.60 -3.81 2.01
N MET A 165 -6.41 -3.27 2.29
CA MET A 165 -5.16 -3.87 1.83
C MET A 165 -4.96 -5.27 2.41
N ARG A 166 -5.21 -5.46 3.71
CA ARG A 166 -5.13 -6.78 4.37
C ARG A 166 -6.12 -7.78 3.76
N LYS A 167 -7.35 -7.35 3.46
CA LYS A 167 -8.36 -8.19 2.78
C LYS A 167 -7.90 -8.60 1.39
N GLU A 168 -7.34 -7.67 0.62
CA GLU A 168 -6.83 -7.94 -0.72
C GLU A 168 -5.65 -8.91 -0.71
N LEU A 169 -4.81 -8.89 0.33
CA LEU A 169 -3.69 -9.84 0.50
C LEU A 169 -4.14 -11.25 0.93
N SER A 170 -5.29 -11.35 1.59
CA SER A 170 -5.86 -12.64 2.02
C SER A 170 -6.66 -13.35 0.92
N ARG A 171 -6.86 -12.72 -0.24
CA ARG A 171 -7.55 -13.27 -1.41
C ARG A 171 -6.56 -13.90 -2.38
#